data_AF-A0A318TE09-F1
#
_entry.id   AF-A0A318TE09-F1
#
_cell.length_a   1.000
_cell.length_b   1.000
_cell.length_c   1.000
_cell.angle_alpha   90.00
_cell.angle_beta   90.00
_cell.angle_gamma   90.00
#
_symmetry.space_group_name_H-M   'P 1'
#
loop_
_entity.id
_entity.type
_entity.pdbx_description
1 polymer ?
#
loop_
_entity_poly.entity_id
_entity_poly.type
_entity_poly.pdbx_seq_one_letter_code
_entity_poly.pdbx_strand_id
1 'polypeptide(L)'
;MATQLTKSQLIEKIATETELTKRDVKGVLETMAEIGYKELKKNGLFLVPGFAKFVVIKKPATKARKGTNPFTGEPMVFKAKPARKIVRARPVKAAKDAV
;
A
#
# COMPACT_ATOMS: atom_id res chain seq x y z
N MET A 1 9.73 -20.15 -1.96
CA MET A 1 8.34 -19.84 -1.55
C MET A 1 8.39 -18.68 -0.57
N ALA A 2 7.63 -17.61 -0.78
CA ALA A 2 7.67 -16.45 0.11
C ALA A 2 6.97 -16.80 1.43
N THR A 3 7.73 -16.90 2.52
CA THR A 3 7.19 -17.04 3.88
C THR A 3 6.76 -15.67 4.38
N GLN A 4 5.46 -15.49 4.67
CA GLN A 4 4.93 -14.23 5.15
C GLN A 4 5.11 -14.13 6.66
N LEU A 5 5.88 -13.12 7.11
CA LEU A 5 5.93 -12.74 8.52
C LEU A 5 4.56 -12.20 8.95
N THR A 6 4.04 -12.70 10.08
CA THR A 6 2.80 -12.19 10.67
C THR A 6 3.02 -10.85 11.36
N LYS A 7 1.95 -10.05 11.55
CA LYS A 7 2.03 -8.75 12.24
C LYS A 7 2.70 -8.89 13.62
N SER A 8 2.39 -9.95 14.35
CA SER A 8 2.97 -10.22 15.68
C SER A 8 4.47 -10.51 15.61
N GLN A 9 4.91 -11.33 14.65
CA GLN A 9 6.34 -11.67 14.49
C GLN A 9 7.17 -10.45 14.07
N LEU A 10 6.62 -9.53 13.28
CA LEU A 10 7.30 -8.28 12.93
C LEU A 10 7.46 -7.38 14.16
N ILE A 11 6.41 -7.25 14.98
CA ILE A 11 6.46 -6.48 16.24
C ILE A 11 7.49 -7.07 17.20
N GLU A 12 7.57 -8.40 17.29
CA GLU A 12 8.54 -9.08 18.13
C GLU A 12 9.98 -8.84 17.69
N LYS A 13 10.27 -8.97 16.39
CA LYS A 13 11.61 -8.68 15.86
C LYS A 13 12.04 -7.24 16.13
N ILE A 14 11.16 -6.28 15.87
CA ILE A 14 11.45 -4.87 16.13
C ILE A 14 11.66 -4.64 17.63
N ALA A 15 10.80 -5.20 18.50
CA ALA A 15 10.93 -5.07 19.94
C ALA A 15 12.26 -5.64 20.47
N THR A 16 12.73 -6.76 19.92
CA THR A 16 14.02 -7.35 20.26
C THR A 16 15.21 -6.52 19.76
N GLU A 17 15.14 -5.96 18.55
CA GLU A 17 16.21 -5.15 17.97
C GLU A 17 16.30 -3.73 18.56
N THR A 18 15.17 -3.15 18.99
CA THR A 18 15.13 -1.79 19.55
C THR A 18 15.07 -1.75 21.07
N GLU A 19 15.07 -2.91 21.75
CA GLU A 19 14.90 -3.04 23.22
C GLU A 19 13.65 -2.33 23.78
N LEU A 20 12.61 -2.17 22.95
CA LEU A 20 11.38 -1.49 23.33
C LEU A 20 10.31 -2.49 23.75
N THR A 21 9.36 -2.05 24.57
CA THR A 21 8.23 -2.91 24.92
C THR A 21 7.37 -3.18 23.69
N LYS A 22 6.82 -4.41 23.57
CA LYS A 22 5.90 -4.78 22.47
C LYS A 22 4.71 -3.80 22.36
N ARG A 23 4.30 -3.20 23.49
CA ARG A 23 3.21 -2.22 23.55
C ARG A 23 3.60 -0.93 22.83
N ASP A 24 4.80 -0.43 23.08
CA ASP A 24 5.27 0.83 22.50
C ASP A 24 5.54 0.65 21.00
N VAL A 25 6.12 -0.48 20.58
CA VAL A 25 6.32 -0.80 19.16
C VAL A 25 4.98 -0.90 18.42
N LYS A 26 3.97 -1.54 19.02
CA LYS A 26 2.62 -1.59 18.45
C LYS A 26 2.03 -0.18 18.31
N GLY A 27 2.17 0.65 19.35
CA GLY A 27 1.71 2.04 19.33
C GLY A 27 2.38 2.89 18.26
N VAL A 28 3.69 2.75 18.07
CA VAL A 28 4.46 3.44 17.02
C VAL A 28 3.98 3.04 15.63
N LEU A 29 3.78 1.74 15.38
CA LEU A 29 3.29 1.25 14.08
C LEU A 29 1.86 1.74 13.79
N GLU A 30 0.99 1.76 14.79
CA GLU A 30 -0.39 2.26 14.66
C GLU A 30 -0.41 3.77 14.42
N THR A 31 0.38 4.54 15.16
CA THR A 31 0.51 6.00 14.99
C THR A 31 1.08 6.34 13.62
N MET A 32 2.08 5.59 13.15
CA MET A 32 2.64 5.74 11.81
C MET A 32 1.58 5.49 10.73
N ALA A 33 0.73 4.46 10.90
CA ALA A 33 -0.36 4.18 9.97
C ALA A 33 -1.41 5.32 9.97
N GLU A 34 -1.77 5.85 11.13
CA GLU A 34 -2.71 6.96 11.24
C GLU A 34 -2.19 8.25 10.59
N ILE A 35 -0.92 8.59 10.84
CA ILE A 35 -0.25 9.73 10.18
C ILE A 35 -0.25 9.50 8.67
N GLY A 36 0.06 8.28 8.23
CA GLY A 36 0.00 7.90 6.81
C GLY A 36 -1.39 8.09 6.21
N TYR A 37 -2.45 7.70 6.90
CA TYR A 37 -3.83 7.91 6.43
C TYR A 37 -4.21 9.39 6.35
N LYS A 38 -3.77 10.21 7.32
CA LYS A 38 -4.01 11.66 7.32
C LYS A 38 -3.26 12.32 6.16
N GLU A 39 -2.01 11.94 5.93
CA GLU A 39 -1.15 12.50 4.88
C GLU A 39 -1.61 12.09 3.47
N LEU A 40 -2.01 10.83 3.29
CA LEU A 40 -2.60 10.34 2.04
C LEU A 40 -3.92 11.03 1.71
N LYS A 41 -4.71 11.42 2.71
CA LYS A 41 -5.96 12.16 2.49
C LYS A 41 -5.71 13.63 2.13
N LYS A 42 -4.75 14.28 2.79
CA LYS A 42 -4.44 15.71 2.59
C LYS A 42 -3.56 15.96 1.37
N ASN A 43 -2.36 15.40 1.37
CA ASN A 43 -1.31 15.70 0.40
C ASN A 43 -1.22 14.65 -0.72
N GLY A 44 -1.85 13.49 -0.54
CA GLY A 44 -1.87 12.43 -1.56
C GLY A 44 -0.50 11.78 -1.78
N LEU A 45 0.48 12.09 -0.96
CA LEU A 45 1.81 11.50 -0.95
C LEU A 45 2.16 11.16 0.50
N PHE A 46 2.63 9.94 0.75
CA PHE A 46 3.16 9.54 2.04
C PHE A 46 4.45 8.75 1.84
N LEU A 47 5.53 9.18 2.49
CA LEU A 47 6.80 8.49 2.42
C LEU A 47 6.99 7.70 3.71
N VAL A 48 7.12 6.39 3.61
CA VAL A 48 7.69 5.57 4.68
C VAL A 48 9.20 5.50 4.42
N PRO A 49 10.03 6.13 5.26
CA PRO A 49 11.48 6.09 5.11
C PRO A 49 11.98 4.65 5.00
N GLY A 50 12.95 4.41 4.13
CA GLY A 50 13.57 3.08 3.93
C GLY A 50 12.75 2.07 3.11
N PHE A 51 11.42 2.17 3.06
CA PHE A 51 10.57 1.15 2.42
C PHE A 51 9.85 1.62 1.16
N ALA A 52 8.90 2.55 1.28
CA ALA A 52 8.00 2.86 0.18
C ALA A 52 7.43 4.28 0.21
N LYS A 53 7.30 4.85 -0.98
CA LYS A 53 6.55 6.07 -1.24
C LYS A 53 5.15 5.69 -1.73
N PHE A 54 4.14 5.99 -0.95
CA PHE A 54 2.74 5.85 -1.31
C PHE A 54 2.28 7.11 -2.05
N VAL A 55 1.71 6.94 -3.24
CA VAL A 55 1.20 8.02 -4.08
C VAL A 55 -0.26 7.75 -4.40
N VAL A 56 -1.13 8.72 -4.12
CA VAL A 56 -2.54 8.69 -4.49
C VAL A 56 -2.67 9.13 -5.93
N ILE A 57 -2.98 8.17 -6.79
CA ILE A 57 -3.24 8.40 -8.20
C ILE A 57 -4.75 8.53 -8.39
N LYS A 58 -5.19 9.68 -8.91
CA LYS A 58 -6.56 9.84 -9.38
C LYS A 58 -6.69 9.11 -10.71
N LYS A 59 -7.35 7.95 -10.72
CA LYS A 59 -7.64 7.23 -11.96
C LYS A 59 -8.87 7.88 -12.60
N PRO A 60 -8.78 8.35 -13.86
CA PRO A 60 -9.89 8.99 -14.54
C PRO A 60 -11.03 8.01 -14.76
N ALA A 61 -12.24 8.54 -14.94
CA ALA A 61 -13.41 7.74 -15.24
C ALA A 61 -13.20 6.99 -16.56
N THR A 62 -13.32 5.67 -16.52
CA THR A 62 -13.30 4.86 -17.74
C THR A 62 -14.73 4.66 -18.20
N LYS A 63 -15.05 5.19 -19.39
CA LYS A 63 -16.35 5.00 -20.05
C LYS A 63 -16.62 3.51 -20.28
N ALA A 64 -17.90 3.16 -20.38
CA ALA A 64 -18.29 1.80 -20.70
C ALA A 64 -17.68 1.41 -22.05
N ARG A 65 -16.97 0.28 -22.09
CA ARG A 65 -16.34 -0.21 -23.32
C ARG A 65 -16.73 -1.67 -23.54
N LYS A 66 -17.01 -2.02 -24.79
CA LYS A 66 -17.09 -3.42 -25.21
C LYS A 66 -15.67 -3.97 -25.19
N GLY A 67 -15.45 -5.08 -24.51
CA GLY A 67 -14.16 -5.74 -24.52
C GLY A 67 -14.31 -7.23 -24.30
N THR A 68 -13.33 -7.97 -24.76
CA THR A 68 -13.31 -9.43 -24.63
C THR A 68 -12.96 -9.80 -23.19
N ASN A 69 -13.75 -10.68 -22.57
CA ASN A 69 -13.44 -11.21 -21.24
C ASN A 69 -12.14 -12.03 -21.33
N PRO A 70 -11.06 -11.65 -20.61
CA PRO A 70 -9.78 -12.35 -20.67
C PRO A 70 -9.83 -13.82 -20.26
N PHE A 71 -10.90 -14.25 -19.58
CA PHE A 71 -11.07 -15.63 -19.11
C PHE A 71 -11.95 -16.50 -20.01
N THR A 72 -12.94 -15.94 -20.71
CA THR A 72 -13.91 -16.72 -21.49
C THR A 72 -13.92 -16.40 -22.98
N GLY A 73 -13.16 -15.40 -23.44
CA GLY A 73 -13.10 -15.03 -24.86
C GLY A 73 -14.38 -14.38 -25.41
N GLU A 74 -15.42 -14.27 -24.59
CA GLU A 74 -16.70 -13.68 -25.00
C GLU A 74 -16.70 -12.15 -24.88
N PRO A 75 -17.41 -11.44 -25.78
CA PRO A 75 -17.56 -10.00 -25.71
C PRO A 75 -18.44 -9.60 -24.53
N MET A 76 -17.87 -8.95 -23.51
CA MET A 76 -18.59 -8.41 -22.37
C MET A 76 -18.55 -6.87 -22.37
N VAL A 77 -19.66 -6.25 -21.97
CA VAL A 77 -19.71 -4.80 -21.76
C VAL A 77 -19.09 -4.49 -20.39
N PHE A 78 -17.88 -3.93 -20.38
CA PHE A 78 -17.29 -3.42 -19.15
C PHE A 78 -18.04 -2.16 -18.72
N LYS A 79 -18.77 -2.26 -17.60
CA LYS A 79 -19.50 -1.14 -16.99
C LYS A 79 -18.54 0.04 -16.74
N ALA A 80 -19.08 1.26 -16.88
CA ALA A 80 -18.33 2.47 -16.58
C ALA A 80 -17.81 2.42 -15.14
N LYS A 81 -16.53 2.75 -14.95
CA LYS A 81 -15.96 2.90 -13.61
C LYS A 81 -15.80 4.38 -13.32
N PRO A 82 -16.38 4.88 -12.21
CA PRO A 82 -16.23 6.28 -11.82
C PRO A 82 -14.77 6.59 -11.50
N ALA A 83 -14.43 7.88 -11.52
CA ALA A 83 -13.11 8.33 -11.12
C ALA A 83 -12.83 7.88 -9.68
N ARG A 84 -11.71 7.20 -9.47
CA ARG A 84 -11.35 6.65 -8.15
C ARG A 84 -9.93 7.01 -7.79
N LYS A 85 -9.71 7.28 -6.51
CA LYS A 85 -8.38 7.45 -5.93
C LYS A 85 -7.81 6.06 -5.66
N ILE A 86 -6.62 5.78 -6.17
CA ILE A 86 -5.89 4.53 -5.92
C ILE A 86 -4.60 4.89 -5.22
N VAL A 87 -4.27 4.19 -4.15
CA VAL A 87 -2.95 4.31 -3.51
C VAL A 87 -1.99 3.36 -4.23
N ARG A 88 -0.89 3.90 -4.78
CA ARG A 88 0.17 3.11 -5.39
C ARG A 88 1.43 3.23 -4.54
N ALA A 89 1.89 2.10 -3.99
CA ALA A 89 3.18 2.03 -3.32
C ALA A 89 4.30 1.93 -4.37
N ARG A 90 5.30 2.80 -4.28
CA ARG A 90 6.52 2.78 -5.10
C ARG A 90 7.69 2.53 -4.16
N PRO A 91 8.52 1.49 -4.38
CA PRO A 91 9.68 1.27 -3.55
C PRO A 91 10.65 2.43 -3.70
N VAL A 92 11.23 2.88 -2.58
CA VAL A 92 12.27 3.91 -2.57
C VAL A 92 13.59 3.30 -3.06
N LYS A 93 14.56 4.14 -3.42
CA LYS A 93 15.88 3.68 -3.89
C LYS A 93 16.54 2.74 -2.87
N ALA A 94 16.50 3.08 -1.58
CA ALA A 94 17.03 2.23 -0.52
C ALA A 94 16.43 0.80 -0.52
N ALA A 95 15.12 0.65 -0.77
CA ALA A 95 14.47 -0.65 -0.83
C ALA A 95 14.80 -1.43 -2.12
N LYS A 96 15.17 -0.73 -3.19
CA LYS A 96 15.62 -1.36 -4.45
C LYS A 96 17.08 -1.76 -4.42
N ASP A 97 17.92 -1.01 -3.69
CA ASP A 97 19.34 -1.30 -3.59
C ASP A 97 19.61 -2.44 -2.58
N ALA A 98 18.67 -2.69 -1.66
CA ALA A 98 18.77 -3.74 -0.64
C ALA A 98 18.25 -5.13 -1.09
N VAL A 99 17.65 -5.25 -2.27
CA VAL A 99 17.08 -6.49 -2.84
C VAL A 99 17.68 -6.74 -4.20
#